data_AF-A0A920MQJ2-F1
#
_entry.id   AF-A0A920MQJ2-F1
#
_cell.length_a   1.000
_cell.length_b   1.000
_cell.length_c   1.000
_cell.angle_alpha   90.00
_cell.angle_beta   90.00
_cell.angle_gamma   90.00
#
_symmetry.space_group_name_H-M   'P 1'
#
loop_
_entity.id
_entity.type
_entity.pdbx_description
1 polymer ?
#
loop_
_entity_poly.entity_id
_entity_poly.type
_entity_poly.pdbx_seq_one_letter_code
_entity_poly.pdbx_strand_id
1 'polypeptide(L)' 'MGVDTFHHTFFEMLGNWSFGDYYKKEAIEWAWDLFTNEWKLDKDRLWAKVYEDDEKL' A
#
# COMPACT_ATOMS: atom_id res chain seq x y z
N MET A 1 22.21 -1.98 -10.23
CA MET A 1 21.81 -0.66 -10.76
C MET A 1 21.81 -0.74 -12.27
N GLY A 2 20.72 -0.35 -12.93
CA GLY A 2 20.72 -0.15 -14.38
C GLY A 2 20.40 -1.36 -15.24
N VAL A 3 19.86 -2.46 -14.68
CA VAL A 3 19.25 -3.53 -15.49
C VAL A 3 17.77 -3.24 -15.73
N ASP A 4 17.12 -2.51 -14.82
CA ASP A 4 15.75 -2.04 -14.93
C ASP A 4 15.60 -0.63 -14.36
N THR A 5 14.45 -0.01 -14.62
CA THR A 5 14.15 1.38 -14.29
C THR A 5 13.53 1.58 -12.91
N PHE A 6 13.37 0.53 -12.10
CA PHE A 6 12.59 0.57 -10.85
C PHE A 6 13.39 0.14 -9.60
N HIS A 7 14.57 -0.47 -9.76
CA HIS A 7 15.44 -0.82 -8.63
C HIS A 7 16.52 0.26 -8.39
N HIS A 8 16.38 0.96 -7.26
CA HIS A 8 17.31 2.01 -6.82
C HIS A 8 18.16 1.55 -5.62
N THR A 9 19.43 2.00 -5.54
CA THR A 9 20.31 1.74 -4.37
C THR A 9 19.95 2.57 -3.14
N PHE A 10 19.29 3.70 -3.34
CA PHE A 10 18.78 4.58 -2.29
C PHE A 10 17.41 5.09 -2.73
N PHE A 11 16.41 4.99 -1.86
CA PHE A 11 15.04 5.43 -2.14
C PHE A 11 14.34 5.84 -0.85
N GLU A 12 13.32 6.68 -0.97
CA GLU A 12 12.48 7.13 0.13
C GLU A 12 11.28 6.19 0.29
N MET A 13 11.02 5.75 1.51
CA MET A 13 9.89 4.87 1.84
C MET A 13 8.89 5.64 2.70
N LEU A 14 7.71 5.94 2.12
CA LEU A 14 6.59 6.56 2.83
C LEU A 14 5.78 5.46 3.53
N GLY A 15 5.64 5.57 4.85
CA GLY A 15 4.93 4.59 5.67
C GLY A 15 4.03 5.24 6.71
N ASN A 16 2.94 4.54 7.06
CA ASN A 16 2.10 4.85 8.20
C ASN A 16 2.19 3.68 9.18
N TRP A 17 2.41 3.98 10.47
CA TRP A 17 2.57 2.97 11.52
C TRP A 17 1.53 3.19 12.61
N SER A 18 0.81 2.11 12.94
CA SER A 18 -0.05 2.04 14.13
C SER A 18 0.68 1.32 15.25
N PHE A 19 0.62 1.87 16.46
CA PHE A 19 1.00 1.17 17.68
C PHE A 19 -0.24 0.93 18.54
N GLY A 20 -1.06 -0.05 18.14
CA GLY A 20 -2.20 -0.53 18.93
C GLY A 20 -3.51 0.25 18.81
N ASP A 21 -3.61 1.21 17.87
CA ASP A 21 -4.78 2.10 17.73
C ASP A 21 -5.69 1.75 16.54
N TYR A 22 -5.14 1.09 15.51
CA TYR A 22 -5.90 0.62 14.35
C TYR A 22 -5.28 -0.65 13.76
N TYR A 23 -6.09 -1.52 13.15
CA TYR A 23 -5.63 -2.80 12.63
C TYR A 23 -5.70 -2.80 11.09
N LYS A 24 -6.14 -3.89 10.48
CA LYS A 24 -6.08 -4.04 9.02
C LYS A 24 -7.14 -3.22 8.28
N LYS A 25 -8.34 -3.09 8.83
CA LYS A 25 -9.47 -2.45 8.15
C LYS A 25 -9.21 -0.96 7.90
N GLU A 26 -8.83 -0.24 8.94
CA GLU A 26 -8.59 1.20 8.88
C GLU A 26 -7.34 1.51 8.03
N ALA A 27 -6.31 0.66 8.11
CA ALA A 27 -5.11 0.80 7.29
C ALA A 27 -5.42 0.67 5.78
N ILE A 28 -6.26 -0.31 5.41
CA ILE A 28 -6.67 -0.54 4.02
C ILE A 28 -7.56 0.62 3.54
N GLU A 29 -8.49 1.10 4.37
CA GLU A 29 -9.36 2.22 4.05
C GLU A 29 -8.54 3.49 3.74
N TRP A 30 -7.55 3.83 4.57
CA TRP A 30 -6.69 5.00 4.34
C TRP A 30 -5.78 4.84 3.11
N ALA A 31 -5.22 3.65 2.89
CA ALA A 31 -4.43 3.38 1.69
C ALA A 31 -5.28 3.55 0.42
N TRP A 32 -6.51 3.03 0.44
CA TRP A 32 -7.44 3.13 -0.68
C TRP A 32 -7.89 4.57 -0.95
N ASP A 33 -8.20 5.33 0.10
CA ASP A 33 -8.58 6.74 0.00
C ASP A 33 -7.46 7.59 -0.59
N LEU A 34 -6.22 7.40 -0.10
CA LEU A 34 -5.04 8.09 -0.62
C LEU A 34 -4.83 7.83 -2.11
N PHE A 35 -4.88 6.56 -2.53
CA PHE A 35 -4.65 6.22 -3.94
C PHE A 35 -5.77 6.70 -4.86
N THR A 36 -7.02 6.60 -4.44
CA THR A 36 -8.17 6.83 -5.33
C THR A 36 -8.73 8.24 -5.28
N ASN A 37 -8.74 8.89 -4.11
CA ASN A 37 -9.33 10.21 -3.93
C ASN A 37 -8.28 11.32 -3.98
N GLU A 38 -7.16 11.18 -3.26
CA GLU A 38 -6.11 12.20 -3.23
C GLU A 38 -5.23 12.13 -4.49
N TRP A 39 -4.69 10.96 -4.80
CA TRP A 39 -3.81 10.77 -5.96
C TRP A 39 -4.56 10.48 -7.27
N LYS A 40 -5.87 10.24 -7.18
CA LYS A 40 -6.77 10.06 -8.34
C LYS A 40 -6.30 8.97 -9.30
N LEU A 41 -5.71 7.90 -8.76
CA LEU A 41 -5.33 6.74 -9.54
C LEU A 41 -6.58 5.97 -9.95
N ASP A 42 -6.50 5.40 -11.16
CA ASP A 42 -7.56 4.57 -11.70
C ASP A 42 -7.69 3.27 -10.89
N LYS A 43 -8.89 3.02 -10.38
CA LYS A 43 -9.22 1.86 -9.52
C LYS A 43 -9.01 0.55 -10.26
N ASP A 44 -9.21 0.54 -11.57
CA ASP A 44 -9.08 -0.66 -12.41
C ASP A 44 -7.61 -1.07 -12.61
N ARG A 45 -6.66 -0.20 -12.22
CA ARG A 45 -5.22 -0.43 -12.31
C ARG A 45 -4.57 -0.76 -10.96
N LEU A 46 -5.37 -0.93 -9.91
CA LEU A 46 -4.90 -1.28 -8.58
C LEU A 46 -5.12 -2.76 -8.31
N TRP A 47 -4.08 -3.45 -7.85
CA TRP A 47 -4.14 -4.86 -7.47
C TRP A 47 -3.68 -5.03 -6.02
N ALA A 48 -4.51 -5.71 -5.22
CA ALA A 48 -4.18 -6.11 -3.86
C ALA A 48 -3.82 -7.60 -3.83
N LYS A 49 -2.82 -7.96 -3.02
CA LYS A 49 -2.50 -9.35 -2.69
C LYS A 49 -2.66 -9.55 -1.19
N VAL A 50 -3.33 -10.62 -0.82
CA VAL A 50 -3.57 -11.02 0.57
C VAL A 50 -2.91 -12.39 0.76
N TYR A 51 -2.34 -12.61 1.94
CA TYR A 51 -1.77 -13.89 2.31
C TYR A 51 -2.88 -14.92 2.58
N GLU A 52 -2.72 -16.15 2.08
CA GLU A 52 -3.79 -17.16 2.03
C GLU A 52 -4.25 -17.66 3.42
N ASP A 53 -3.33 -17.82 4.38
CA ASP A 53 -3.69 -18.21 5.76
C ASP A 53 -4.07 -17.02 6.65
N ASP A 54 -4.28 -15.84 6.07
CA ASP A 54 -4.72 -14.67 6.82
C ASP A 54 -6.25 -14.67 6.96
N GLU A 55 -6.76 -15.50 7.88
CA GLU A 55 -8.19 -15.62 8.20
C GLU A 55 -8.83 -14.34 8.78
N LYS A 56 -8.06 -13.26 8.99
CA LYS A 56 -8.51 -12.01 9.62
C LYS A 56 -8.45 -10.81 8.68
N LEU A 57 -9.00 -10.95 7.48
CA LEU A 57 -9.48 -9.79 6.71
C LEU A 57 -10.79 -9.25 7.30
#